data_AF-A0A528CG95-F1
#
_entry.id   AF-A0A528CG95-F1
#
_cell.length_a   1.000
_cell.length_b   1.000
_cell.length_c   1.000
_cell.angle_alpha   90.00
_cell.angle_beta   90.00
_cell.angle_gamma   90.00
#
_symmetry.space_group_name_H-M   'P 1'
#
loop_
_entity.id
_entity.type
_entity.pdbx_description
1 polymer ?
#
loop_
_entity_poly.entity_id
_entity_poly.type
_entity_poly.pdbx_seq_one_letter_code
_entity_poly.pdbx_strand_id
1 'polypeptide(L)'
;VEHAARLVRARGGRIANADITLICEAPRVGPHREAMTETLSEMLAISRDRISIKATTNEKLGFVGREEGIAAIATASVVFPGDVPE
;
A
#
# COMPACT_ATOMS: atom_id res chain seq x y z
N VAL A 1 -1.05 1.46 10.08
CA VAL A 1 -1.86 0.42 9.40
C VAL A 1 -2.17 -0.79 10.29
N GLU A 2 -1.33 -1.09 11.28
CA GLU A 2 -1.50 -2.22 12.23
C GLU A 2 -2.87 -2.25 12.92
N HIS A 3 -3.40 -1.10 13.35
CA HIS A 3 -4.74 -1.02 13.94
C HIS A 3 -5.83 -1.51 12.98
N ALA A 4 -5.81 -1.06 11.72
CA ALA A 4 -6.76 -1.52 10.69
C ALA A 4 -6.60 -3.02 10.42
N ALA A 5 -5.35 -3.50 10.34
CA ALA A 5 -5.05 -4.91 10.16
C ALA A 5 -5.57 -5.77 11.34
N ARG A 6 -5.51 -5.26 12.57
CA ARG A 6 -6.09 -5.89 13.76
C ARG A 6 -7.63 -5.92 13.68
N LEU A 7 -8.27 -4.84 13.23
CA LEU A 7 -9.74 -4.79 13.08
C LEU A 7 -10.26 -5.78 12.04
N VAL A 8 -9.53 -6.00 10.94
CA VAL A 8 -9.87 -7.02 9.93
C VAL A 8 -9.79 -8.42 10.55
N ARG A 9 -8.68 -8.73 11.22
CA ARG A 9 -8.47 -10.04 11.88
C ARG A 9 -9.46 -10.32 13.00
N ALA A 10 -9.79 -9.31 13.80
CA ALA A 10 -10.77 -9.44 14.89
C ALA A 10 -12.18 -9.80 14.38
N ARG A 11 -12.48 -9.51 13.11
CA ARG A 11 -13.72 -9.88 12.42
C ARG A 11 -13.58 -11.19 11.61
N GLY A 12 -12.52 -11.96 11.84
CA GLY A 12 -12.24 -13.21 11.13
C GLY A 12 -11.64 -13.04 9.74
N GLY A 13 -11.41 -11.81 9.28
CA GLY A 13 -10.85 -11.53 7.96
C GLY A 13 -9.34 -11.73 7.86
N ARG A 14 -8.85 -11.90 6.63
CA ARG A 14 -7.43 -11.94 6.28
C ARG A 14 -7.11 -10.91 5.20
N ILE A 15 -5.92 -10.32 5.29
CA ILE A 15 -5.40 -9.44 4.23
C ILE A 15 -4.79 -10.33 3.14
N ALA A 16 -5.27 -10.20 1.92
CA ALA A 16 -4.80 -11.01 0.79
C ALA A 16 -3.59 -10.37 0.10
N ASN A 17 -3.63 -9.06 -0.13
CA ASN A 17 -2.55 -8.28 -0.72
C ASN A 17 -2.71 -6.79 -0.42
N ALA A 18 -1.63 -6.02 -0.64
CA ALA A 18 -1.64 -4.57 -0.64
C ALA A 18 -0.88 -4.04 -1.86
N ASP A 19 -1.46 -3.04 -2.53
CA ASP A 19 -0.87 -2.36 -3.67
C ASP A 19 -0.82 -0.85 -3.40
N ILE A 20 0.37 -0.29 -3.49
CA ILE A 20 0.64 1.11 -3.19
C ILE A 20 1.24 1.76 -4.44
N THR A 21 0.72 2.93 -4.80
CA THR A 21 1.28 3.78 -5.84
C THR A 21 1.60 5.15 -5.25
N LEU A 22 2.89 5.47 -5.21
CA LEU A 22 3.38 6.79 -4.84
C LEU A 22 3.39 7.69 -6.09
N ILE A 23 2.93 8.92 -5.92
CA ILE A 23 2.93 9.95 -6.95
C ILE A 23 3.81 11.08 -6.43
N CYS A 24 5.02 11.18 -6.97
CA CYS A 24 6.05 12.12 -6.53
C CYS A 24 7.07 12.40 -7.63
N GLU A 25 7.54 13.64 -7.74
CA GLU A 25 8.67 14.00 -8.60
C GLU A 25 10.01 13.58 -7.97
N ALA A 26 10.13 13.74 -6.65
CA ALA A 26 11.26 13.33 -5.84
C ALA A 26 10.82 12.93 -4.41
N PRO A 27 11.59 12.09 -3.69
CA PRO A 27 12.77 11.35 -4.14
C PRO A 27 12.41 10.14 -5.02
N ARG A 28 13.41 9.56 -5.70
CA ARG A 28 13.21 8.29 -6.42
C ARG A 28 12.87 7.19 -5.43
N VAL A 29 11.75 6.51 -5.64
CA VAL A 29 11.28 5.43 -4.75
C VAL A 29 12.06 4.13 -4.95
N GLY A 30 12.62 3.88 -6.14
CA GLY A 30 13.32 2.63 -6.46
C GLY A 30 14.34 2.16 -5.40
N PRO A 31 15.26 3.02 -4.94
CA PRO A 31 16.21 2.71 -3.86
C PRO A 31 15.59 2.38 -2.50
N HIS A 32 14.36 2.83 -2.24
CA HIS A 32 13.68 2.63 -0.95
C HIS A 32 12.63 1.52 -0.99
N ARG A 33 12.29 1.01 -2.18
CA ARG A 33 11.18 0.09 -2.40
C ARG A 33 11.27 -1.15 -1.51
N GLU A 34 12.46 -1.75 -1.42
CA GLU A 34 12.64 -2.98 -0.66
C GLU A 34 12.40 -2.77 0.84
N ALA A 35 12.96 -1.69 1.41
CA ALA A 35 12.77 -1.34 2.81
C ALA A 35 11.29 -1.04 3.11
N MET A 36 10.61 -0.30 2.24
CA MET A 36 9.17 -0.02 2.38
C MET A 36 8.34 -1.31 2.32
N THR A 37 8.67 -2.24 1.41
CA THR A 37 8.00 -3.55 1.31
C THR A 37 8.20 -4.36 2.58
N GLU A 38 9.40 -4.37 3.17
CA GLU A 38 9.67 -5.09 4.41
C GLU A 38 8.86 -4.51 5.58
N THR A 39 8.91 -3.19 5.76
CA THR A 39 8.13 -2.53 6.82
C THR A 39 6.63 -2.80 6.69
N LEU A 40 6.09 -2.78 5.47
CA LEU A 40 4.68 -3.11 5.26
C LEU A 40 4.38 -4.60 5.49
N SER A 41 5.30 -5.50 5.12
CA SER A 41 5.19 -6.94 5.36
C SER A 41 5.06 -7.23 6.85
N GLU A 42 5.92 -6.60 7.67
CA GLU A 42 5.89 -6.70 9.13
C GLU A 42 4.60 -6.10 9.72
N MET A 43 4.28 -4.85 9.38
CA MET A 43 3.11 -4.16 9.93
C MET A 43 1.77 -4.82 9.55
N LEU A 44 1.69 -5.37 8.35
CA LEU A 44 0.49 -6.07 7.87
C LEU A 44 0.52 -7.55 8.21
N ALA A 45 1.65 -8.12 8.63
CA ALA A 45 1.90 -9.54 8.85
C ALA A 45 1.40 -10.41 7.67
N ILE A 46 1.89 -10.10 6.47
CA ILE A 46 1.66 -10.86 5.22
C ILE A 46 2.99 -11.00 4.45
N SER A 47 3.11 -12.01 3.58
CA SER A 47 4.34 -12.18 2.78
C SER A 47 4.64 -10.94 1.92
N ARG A 48 5.93 -10.63 1.76
CA ARG A 48 6.47 -9.59 0.86
C ARG A 48 5.93 -9.72 -0.56
N ASP A 49 5.74 -10.96 -1.05
CA ASP A 49 5.21 -11.24 -2.40
C ASP A 49 3.75 -10.80 -2.58
N ARG A 50 3.05 -10.46 -1.50
CA ARG A 50 1.69 -9.91 -1.49
C ARG A 50 1.66 -8.39 -1.41
N ILE A 51 2.82 -7.73 -1.49
CA ILE A 51 2.95 -6.29 -1.39
C ILE A 51 3.60 -5.74 -2.66
N SER A 52 2.95 -4.76 -3.26
CA SER A 52 3.43 -4.07 -4.45
C SER A 52 3.58 -2.58 -4.15
N ILE A 53 4.76 -2.03 -4.42
CA ILE A 53 5.05 -0.59 -4.28
C ILE A 53 5.53 -0.07 -5.63
N LYS A 54 4.70 0.80 -6.21
CA LYS A 54 4.93 1.49 -7.48
C LYS A 54 5.15 2.98 -7.22
N ALA A 55 5.82 3.62 -8.16
CA ALA A 55 5.98 5.07 -8.14
C ALA A 55 5.87 5.61 -9.55
N THR A 56 5.25 6.79 -9.66
CA THR A 56 5.17 7.58 -10.89
C THR A 56 5.38 9.05 -10.55
N THR A 57 5.86 9.80 -11.53
CA THR A 57 5.82 11.27 -11.55
C THR A 57 4.40 11.74 -11.84
N ASN A 58 4.13 13.03 -11.59
CA ASN A 58 2.90 13.67 -12.04
C ASN A 58 3.16 14.59 -13.24
N GLU A 59 4.21 14.27 -14.02
CA GLU A 59 4.64 15.02 -15.21
C GLU A 59 4.77 16.54 -14.98
N LYS A 60 5.24 16.96 -13.81
CA LYS A 60 5.34 18.37 -13.40
C LYS A 60 4.00 19.13 -13.35
N LEU A 61 2.88 18.41 -13.30
CA LEU A 61 1.54 18.98 -13.18
C LEU A 61 1.07 19.05 -11.72
N GLY A 62 0.30 20.08 -11.38
CA GLY A 62 -0.32 20.24 -10.06
C GLY A 62 0.70 20.40 -8.91
N PHE A 63 0.23 20.27 -7.66
CA PHE A 63 1.08 20.47 -6.48
C PHE A 63 2.18 19.41 -6.38
N VAL A 64 1.89 18.16 -6.75
CA VAL A 64 2.89 17.08 -6.78
C VAL A 64 3.99 17.40 -7.78
N GLY A 65 3.61 17.84 -8.98
CA GLY A 65 4.54 18.22 -10.05
C GLY A 65 5.39 19.45 -9.75
N ARG A 66 4.91 20.34 -8.87
CA ARG A 66 5.69 21.48 -8.33
C ARG A 66 6.52 21.13 -7.09
N GLU A 67 6.60 19.85 -6.73
CA GLU A 67 7.36 19.37 -5.57
C GLU A 67 6.86 19.92 -4.22
N GLU A 68 5.60 20.35 -4.14
CA GLU A 68 4.99 20.87 -2.92
C GLU A 68 4.50 19.75 -1.98
N GLY A 69 4.41 18.52 -2.50
CA GLY A 69 3.99 17.36 -1.73
C GLY A 69 4.03 16.06 -2.51
N ILE A 70 3.74 14.97 -1.81
CA ILE A 70 3.66 13.61 -2.34
C ILE A 70 2.25 13.09 -2.11
N ALA A 71 1.67 12.43 -3.12
CA ALA A 71 0.41 11.70 -2.98
C ALA A 71 0.66 10.19 -2.98
N ALA A 72 -0.23 9.44 -2.33
CA ALA A 72 -0.18 7.98 -2.31
C ALA A 72 -1.59 7.41 -2.47
N ILE A 73 -1.72 6.40 -3.32
CA ILE A 73 -2.92 5.58 -3.43
C ILE A 73 -2.56 4.20 -2.88
N ALA A 74 -3.33 3.73 -1.91
CA ALA A 74 -3.13 2.43 -1.28
C ALA A 74 -4.43 1.61 -1.32
N THR A 75 -4.36 0.45 -1.92
CA THR A 75 -5.48 -0.49 -2.05
C THR A 75 -5.10 -1.80 -1.39
N ALA A 76 -6.00 -2.37 -0.58
CA ALA A 76 -5.82 -3.68 0.04
C ALA A 76 -7.04 -4.55 -0.19
N SER A 77 -6.82 -5.79 -0.65
CA SER A 77 -7.88 -6.77 -0.74
C SER A 77 -7.94 -7.57 0.56
N VAL A 78 -9.15 -7.70 1.11
CA VAL A 78 -9.41 -8.49 2.32
C VAL A 78 -10.42 -9.57 2.02
N VAL A 79 -10.22 -10.75 2.61
CA VAL A 79 -11.12 -11.90 2.48
C VAL A 79 -11.70 -12.20 3.85
N PHE A 80 -13.02 -12.23 3.95
CA PHE A 80 -13.73 -12.63 5.16
C PHE A 80 -14.31 -14.05 4.97
N PRO A 81 -14.42 -14.83 6.07
CA PRO A 81 -15.20 -16.05 6.06
C PRO A 81 -16.69 -15.72 5.84
N GLY A 82 -17.38 -16.58 5.10
CA GLY A 82 -18.78 -16.41 4.73
C GLY A 82 -19.00 -16.72 3.24
N ASP A 83 -20.25 -16.94 2.88
CA ASP A 83 -20.64 -17.14 1.48
C ASP A 83 -20.68 -15.80 0.74
N VAL A 84 -20.32 -15.82 -0.55
CA VAL A 84 -20.58 -14.69 -1.43
C VAL A 84 -22.08 -14.72 -1.72
N PRO A 85 -22.84 -13.64 -1.45
CA PRO A 85 -24.23 -13.57 -1.89
C PRO A 85 -24.29 -13.78 -3.40
N GLU A 86 -25.21 -14.64 -3.87
CA GLU A 86 -25.48 -14.81 -5.31
C GLU A 86 -25.75 -13.48 -6.03
#